data_AF-A0A091GL92-F1
#
_entry.id   AF-A0A091GL92-F1
#
_cell.length_a   1.000
_cell.length_b   1.000
_cell.length_c   1.000
_cell.angle_alpha   90.00
_cell.angle_beta   90.00
_cell.angle_gamma   90.00
#
_symmetry.space_group_name_H-M   'P 1'
#
loop_
_entity.id
_entity.type
_entity.pdbx_description
1 polymer ?
#
loop_
_entity_poly.entity_id
_entity_poly.type
_entity_poly.pdbx_seq_one_letter_code
_entity_poly.pdbx_strand_id
1 'polypeptide(L)'
;MWTVVEEAFSGTGTISLEALQSVGESLKWQKQKEMEWLGSGQEMESVSTWSPNFWRKDLEEKLIHHMTAQIPLLGSSSNTDETALKQHLSQLETVFLPSLEHRSGVFKEAGLLVNYARCCHTSLSSHLSTLTDNNHFSFSQGLLVYGWGLKMYKSGSETCLRPRQTPQHNLSLGVQYLVWIILKIEEKLLAVARVRTQEEAFDIGKPPCTDAAVIQILTEKMEATWRVSESLSEKVEAVCLEECLSFLE
;
A
#
# COMPACT_ATOMS: atom_id res chain seq x y z
N MET A 1 -8.88 -14.69 -24.49
CA MET A 1 -7.86 -14.73 -23.41
C MET A 1 -8.36 -14.03 -22.16
N TRP A 2 -8.74 -12.75 -22.21
CA TRP A 2 -9.08 -11.99 -20.99
C TRP A 2 -10.40 -12.36 -20.30
N THR A 3 -11.39 -12.87 -21.04
CA THR A 3 -12.65 -13.39 -20.45
C THR A 3 -12.40 -14.53 -19.46
N VAL A 4 -11.46 -15.42 -19.79
CA VAL A 4 -11.03 -16.53 -18.92
C VAL A 4 -10.39 -15.99 -17.64
N VAL A 5 -9.58 -14.95 -17.77
CA VAL A 5 -8.90 -14.31 -16.65
C VAL A 5 -9.93 -13.66 -15.72
N GLU A 6 -10.95 -12.98 -16.28
CA GLU A 6 -12.09 -12.43 -15.53
C GLU A 6 -12.91 -13.51 -14.80
N GLU A 7 -13.23 -14.63 -15.46
CA GLU A 7 -13.94 -15.77 -14.86
C GLU A 7 -13.14 -16.46 -13.74
N ALA A 8 -11.82 -16.58 -13.92
CA ALA A 8 -10.94 -17.09 -12.87
C ALA A 8 -10.95 -16.20 -11.63
N PHE A 9 -11.31 -14.91 -11.77
CA PHE A 9 -11.41 -13.99 -10.65
C PHE A 9 -12.81 -13.87 -10.03
N SER A 10 -13.89 -14.07 -10.80
CA SER A 10 -15.26 -13.97 -10.28
C SER A 10 -15.65 -15.14 -9.41
N GLY A 11 -14.94 -16.27 -9.48
CA GLY A 11 -15.19 -17.47 -8.66
C GLY A 11 -16.54 -18.13 -8.95
N THR A 12 -17.23 -17.71 -10.01
CA THR A 12 -18.56 -18.19 -10.41
C THR A 12 -18.53 -19.45 -11.27
N GLY A 13 -17.34 -19.95 -11.59
CA GLY A 13 -17.11 -21.21 -12.30
C GLY A 13 -15.92 -21.96 -11.73
N THR A 14 -15.83 -23.25 -12.04
CA THR A 14 -14.59 -24.02 -11.88
C THR A 14 -13.49 -23.26 -12.62
N ILE A 15 -12.58 -22.63 -11.88
CA ILE A 15 -11.43 -21.95 -12.46
C ILE A 15 -10.72 -22.97 -13.34
N SER A 16 -10.73 -22.77 -14.66
CA SER A 16 -9.95 -23.61 -15.55
C SER A 16 -8.49 -23.20 -15.39
N LEU A 17 -7.81 -23.85 -14.45
CA LEU A 17 -6.38 -23.72 -14.23
C LEU A 17 -5.60 -23.81 -15.57
N GLU A 18 -6.05 -24.67 -16.47
CA GLU A 18 -5.50 -24.83 -17.83
C GLU A 18 -5.50 -23.51 -18.61
N ALA A 19 -6.55 -22.72 -18.46
CA ALA A 19 -6.72 -21.49 -19.21
C ALA A 19 -5.88 -20.34 -18.61
N LEU A 20 -5.65 -20.34 -17.28
CA LEU A 20 -4.63 -19.47 -16.65
C LEU A 20 -3.20 -19.91 -16.99
N GLN A 21 -2.94 -21.22 -17.10
CA GLN A 21 -1.65 -21.74 -17.54
C GLN A 21 -1.32 -21.29 -18.96
N SER A 22 -2.29 -21.30 -19.87
CA SER A 22 -2.13 -20.76 -21.23
C SER A 22 -1.74 -19.27 -21.23
N VAL A 23 -2.29 -18.47 -20.33
CA VAL A 23 -1.89 -17.06 -20.13
C VAL A 23 -0.45 -16.97 -19.62
N GLY A 24 -0.09 -17.80 -18.65
CA GLY A 24 1.28 -17.91 -18.14
C GLY A 24 2.30 -18.28 -19.22
N GLU A 25 1.96 -19.24 -20.08
CA GLU A 25 2.78 -19.64 -21.22
C GLU A 25 2.91 -18.53 -22.26
N SER A 26 1.82 -17.81 -22.55
CA SER A 26 1.83 -16.66 -23.45
C SER A 26 2.76 -15.55 -22.95
N LEU A 27 2.76 -15.28 -21.64
CA LEU A 27 3.67 -14.30 -21.03
C LEU A 27 5.13 -14.78 -21.01
N LYS A 28 5.38 -16.08 -20.81
CA LYS A 28 6.72 -16.65 -20.94
C LYS A 28 7.24 -16.53 -22.38
N TRP A 29 6.41 -16.85 -23.36
CA TRP A 29 6.73 -16.68 -24.77
C TRP A 29 7.02 -15.22 -25.12
N GLN A 30 6.20 -14.28 -24.61
CA GLN A 30 6.42 -12.84 -24.80
C GLN A 30 7.78 -12.40 -24.23
N LYS A 31 8.11 -12.83 -23.01
CA LYS A 31 9.40 -12.53 -22.37
C LYS A 31 10.58 -13.11 -23.16
N GLN A 32 10.43 -14.32 -23.67
CA GLN A 32 11.45 -14.96 -24.51
C GLN A 32 11.67 -14.16 -25.81
N LYS A 33 10.59 -13.71 -26.46
CA LYS A 33 10.66 -12.87 -27.66
C LYS A 33 11.28 -11.50 -27.39
N GLU A 34 11.00 -10.90 -26.23
CA GLU A 34 11.64 -9.65 -25.78
C GLU A 34 13.16 -9.85 -25.64
N MET A 35 13.63 -10.96 -25.07
CA MET A 35 15.07 -11.26 -24.97
C MET A 35 15.72 -11.53 -26.34
N GLU A 36 15.06 -12.28 -27.22
CA GLU A 36 15.53 -12.53 -28.59
C GLU A 36 15.66 -11.22 -29.37
N TRP A 37 14.70 -10.31 -29.22
CA TRP A 37 14.71 -9.00 -29.85
C TRP A 37 15.81 -8.08 -29.29
N LEU A 38 16.00 -8.04 -27.97
CA LEU A 38 17.06 -7.23 -27.34
C LEU A 38 18.46 -7.78 -27.62
N GLY A 39 18.59 -9.09 -27.83
CA GLY A 39 19.87 -9.75 -28.12
C GLY A 39 20.31 -9.70 -29.58
N SER A 40 19.41 -9.37 -30.52
CA SER A 40 19.71 -9.47 -31.96
C SER A 40 20.44 -8.26 -32.54
N GLY A 41 20.59 -7.15 -31.81
CA GLY A 41 21.33 -5.95 -32.27
C GLY A 41 20.82 -5.34 -33.58
N GLN A 42 19.68 -5.82 -34.10
CA GLN A 42 19.13 -5.42 -35.38
C GLN A 42 18.12 -4.30 -35.13
N GLU A 43 18.57 -3.06 -35.36
CA GLU A 43 17.69 -1.99 -35.82
C GLU A 43 17.09 -2.43 -37.16
N MET A 44 15.95 -3.12 -37.10
CA MET A 44 15.16 -3.42 -38.28
C MET A 44 13.84 -2.66 -38.19
N GLU A 45 13.52 -2.02 -39.31
CA GLU A 45 12.57 -0.94 -39.50
C GLU A 45 11.23 -1.09 -38.78
N SER A 46 10.83 0.04 -38.21
CA SER A 46 9.62 0.34 -37.47
C SER A 46 8.34 0.13 -38.28
N VAL A 47 7.80 -1.09 -38.37
CA VAL A 47 6.42 -1.34 -38.85
C VAL A 47 5.70 -2.46 -38.08
N SER A 48 6.14 -2.80 -36.85
CA SER A 48 5.32 -3.65 -35.97
C SER A 48 4.79 -2.82 -34.81
N THR A 49 3.47 -2.63 -34.76
CA THR A 49 2.69 -2.14 -33.60
C THR A 49 2.78 -3.06 -32.39
N TRP A 50 3.47 -4.20 -32.52
CA TRP A 50 3.70 -5.15 -31.45
C TRP A 50 4.72 -4.62 -30.45
N SER A 51 4.24 -4.28 -29.24
CA SER A 51 5.10 -3.94 -28.11
C SER A 51 5.32 -5.17 -27.22
N PRO A 52 6.58 -5.50 -26.85
CA PRO A 52 6.90 -6.65 -26.01
C PRO A 52 6.29 -6.63 -24.60
N ASN A 53 5.61 -5.55 -24.20
CA ASN A 53 5.01 -5.41 -22.87
C ASN A 53 3.47 -5.29 -22.87
N PHE A 54 2.80 -5.41 -24.01
CA PHE A 54 1.35 -5.20 -24.11
C PHE A 54 0.56 -6.23 -23.28
N TRP A 55 0.75 -7.53 -23.50
CA TRP A 55 -0.01 -8.56 -22.77
C TRP A 55 0.23 -8.59 -21.26
N ARG A 56 1.46 -8.29 -20.80
CA ARG A 56 1.74 -8.16 -19.37
C ARG A 56 0.96 -6.99 -18.76
N LYS A 57 1.00 -5.82 -19.41
CA LYS A 57 0.30 -4.63 -18.93
C LYS A 57 -1.21 -4.83 -18.93
N ASP A 58 -1.77 -5.39 -19.98
CA ASP A 58 -3.20 -5.71 -20.07
C ASP A 58 -3.64 -6.65 -18.94
N LEU A 59 -2.86 -7.71 -18.68
CA LEU A 59 -3.13 -8.63 -17.57
C LEU A 59 -3.10 -7.88 -16.23
N GLU A 60 -2.07 -7.06 -16.00
CA GLU A 60 -1.92 -6.30 -14.75
C GLU A 60 -3.06 -5.29 -14.57
N GLU A 61 -3.47 -4.59 -15.63
CA GLU A 61 -4.60 -3.66 -15.59
C GLU A 61 -5.91 -4.37 -15.23
N LYS A 62 -6.19 -5.52 -15.85
CA LYS A 62 -7.38 -6.33 -15.55
C LYS A 62 -7.37 -6.87 -14.13
N LEU A 63 -6.22 -7.37 -13.67
CA LEU A 63 -6.01 -7.81 -12.29
C LEU A 63 -6.30 -6.68 -11.30
N ILE A 64 -5.69 -5.51 -11.54
CA ILE A 64 -5.84 -4.34 -10.68
C ILE A 64 -7.30 -3.90 -10.64
N HIS A 65 -7.96 -3.80 -11.80
CA HIS A 65 -9.36 -3.39 -11.87
C HIS A 65 -10.28 -4.31 -11.05
N HIS A 66 -10.12 -5.62 -11.22
CA HIS A 66 -10.92 -6.62 -10.50
C HIS A 66 -10.64 -6.63 -8.99
N MET A 67 -9.37 -6.49 -8.59
CA MET A 67 -9.00 -6.41 -7.18
C MET A 67 -9.56 -5.16 -6.53
N THR A 68 -9.43 -4.00 -7.19
CA THR A 68 -9.95 -2.73 -6.70
C THR A 68 -11.47 -2.77 -6.55
N ALA A 69 -12.20 -3.43 -7.46
CA ALA A 69 -13.65 -3.60 -7.34
C ALA A 69 -14.08 -4.47 -6.14
N GLN A 70 -13.20 -5.33 -5.63
CA GLN A 70 -13.46 -6.16 -4.45
C GLN A 70 -13.04 -5.49 -3.13
N ILE A 71 -12.33 -4.38 -3.19
CA ILE A 71 -11.98 -3.63 -1.99
C ILE A 71 -13.28 -3.09 -1.38
N PRO A 72 -13.55 -3.36 -0.09
CA PRO A 72 -14.72 -2.80 0.59
C PRO A 72 -14.76 -1.27 0.40
N LEU A 73 -15.92 -0.73 0.09
CA LEU A 73 -16.11 0.71 0.03
C LEU A 73 -16.10 1.25 1.46
N LEU A 74 -15.32 2.31 1.69
CA LEU A 74 -15.43 3.08 2.93
C LEU A 74 -16.83 3.69 2.96
N GLY A 75 -17.59 3.42 4.03
CA GLY A 75 -18.96 3.93 4.17
C GLY A 75 -19.02 5.44 3.93
N SER A 76 -19.84 5.86 2.98
CA SER A 76 -20.04 7.27 2.62
C SER A 76 -20.73 8.02 3.76
N SER A 77 -19.94 8.48 4.72
CA SER A 77 -20.33 9.49 5.69
C SER A 77 -19.38 10.67 5.47
N SER A 78 -19.95 11.88 5.33
CA SER A 78 -19.32 13.17 4.95
C SER A 78 -18.20 13.66 5.88
N ASN A 79 -17.75 12.80 6.77
CA ASN A 79 -16.79 13.01 7.82
C ASN A 79 -16.39 11.57 8.17
N THR A 80 -15.26 11.09 7.65
CA THR A 80 -14.78 9.74 7.94
C THR A 80 -14.57 9.61 9.45
N ASP A 81 -15.57 9.11 10.18
CA ASP A 81 -15.42 8.84 11.60
C ASP A 81 -14.28 7.83 11.78
N GLU A 82 -13.44 8.01 12.80
CA GLU A 82 -12.36 7.06 13.12
C GLU A 82 -12.89 5.64 13.26
N THR A 83 -14.13 5.50 13.73
CA THR A 83 -14.84 4.22 13.81
C THR A 83 -15.03 3.58 12.43
N ALA A 84 -15.45 4.36 11.43
CA ALA A 84 -15.63 3.88 10.06
C ALA A 84 -14.29 3.48 9.43
N LEU A 85 -13.22 4.25 9.69
CA LEU A 85 -11.87 3.90 9.26
C LEU A 85 -11.37 2.61 9.92
N LYS A 86 -11.55 2.46 11.24
CA LYS A 86 -11.19 1.22 11.96
C LYS A 86 -11.94 0.01 11.41
N GLN A 87 -13.25 0.14 11.20
CA GLN A 87 -14.07 -0.92 10.63
C GLN A 87 -13.60 -1.29 9.22
N HIS A 88 -13.30 -0.29 8.39
CA HIS A 88 -12.79 -0.49 7.05
C HIS A 88 -11.43 -1.19 7.03
N LEU A 89 -10.47 -0.76 7.86
CA LEU A 89 -9.18 -1.44 8.03
C LEU A 89 -9.35 -2.87 8.52
N SER A 90 -10.33 -3.12 9.41
CA SER A 90 -10.69 -4.47 9.84
C SER A 90 -11.29 -5.32 8.71
N GLN A 91 -12.11 -4.76 7.83
CA GLN A 91 -12.64 -5.46 6.66
C GLN A 91 -11.52 -5.79 5.65
N LEU A 92 -10.56 -4.87 5.45
CA LEU A 92 -9.37 -5.17 4.65
C LEU A 92 -8.62 -6.38 5.24
N GLU A 93 -8.39 -6.37 6.55
CA GLU A 93 -7.67 -7.45 7.26
C GLU A 93 -8.39 -8.79 7.21
N THR A 94 -9.72 -8.81 7.41
CA THR A 94 -10.48 -10.05 7.65
C THR A 94 -11.16 -10.61 6.41
N VAL A 95 -11.41 -9.79 5.39
CA VAL A 95 -12.15 -10.21 4.19
C VAL A 95 -11.28 -10.09 2.95
N PHE A 96 -10.74 -8.90 2.70
CA PHE A 96 -10.03 -8.64 1.46
C PHE A 96 -8.71 -9.41 1.39
N LEU A 97 -7.83 -9.29 2.39
CA LEU A 97 -6.52 -9.96 2.38
C LEU A 97 -6.63 -11.50 2.32
N PRO A 98 -7.49 -12.18 3.11
CA PRO A 98 -7.66 -13.62 3.00
C PRO A 98 -8.19 -14.06 1.64
N SER A 99 -9.05 -13.25 1.00
CA SER A 99 -9.54 -13.55 -0.36
C SER A 99 -8.41 -13.56 -1.40
N LEU A 100 -7.42 -12.68 -1.25
CA LEU A 100 -6.24 -12.64 -2.12
C LEU A 100 -5.32 -13.83 -1.87
N GLU A 101 -5.10 -14.18 -0.60
CA GLU A 101 -4.28 -15.33 -0.23
C GLU A 101 -4.88 -16.64 -0.75
N HIS A 102 -6.19 -16.84 -0.63
CA HIS A 102 -6.89 -18.02 -1.11
C HIS A 102 -6.67 -18.25 -2.62
N ARG A 103 -6.66 -17.18 -3.42
CA ARG A 103 -6.47 -17.27 -4.87
C ARG A 103 -5.01 -17.43 -5.29
N SER A 104 -4.06 -17.09 -4.42
CA SER A 104 -2.62 -17.11 -4.73
C SER A 104 -2.12 -18.48 -5.21
N GLY A 105 -2.69 -19.59 -4.70
CA GLY A 105 -2.34 -20.95 -5.09
C GLY A 105 -2.57 -21.21 -6.57
N VAL A 106 -3.72 -20.78 -7.10
CA VAL A 106 -4.07 -20.95 -8.52
C VAL A 106 -3.13 -20.14 -9.42
N PHE A 107 -2.80 -18.90 -9.03
CA PHE A 107 -1.85 -18.08 -9.79
C PHE A 107 -0.42 -18.63 -9.72
N LYS A 108 -0.05 -19.28 -8.62
CA LYS A 108 1.22 -19.98 -8.50
C LYS A 108 1.30 -21.17 -9.44
N GLU A 109 0.26 -21.99 -9.50
CA GLU A 109 0.18 -23.14 -10.42
C GLU A 109 0.16 -22.71 -11.90
N ALA A 110 -0.42 -21.54 -12.20
CA ALA A 110 -0.39 -20.93 -13.53
C ALA A 110 0.95 -20.25 -13.89
N GLY A 111 1.90 -20.14 -12.96
CA GLY A 111 3.16 -19.41 -13.18
C GLY A 111 3.01 -17.89 -13.23
N LEU A 112 1.91 -17.35 -12.68
CA LEU A 112 1.52 -15.94 -12.69
C LEU A 112 1.63 -15.28 -11.30
N LEU A 113 2.16 -15.98 -10.29
CA LEU A 113 2.22 -15.48 -8.90
C LEU A 113 2.88 -14.11 -8.76
N VAL A 114 3.93 -13.83 -9.54
CA VAL A 114 4.64 -12.54 -9.48
C VAL A 114 3.74 -11.40 -9.96
N ASN A 115 3.05 -11.58 -11.09
CA ASN A 115 2.09 -10.61 -11.62
C ASN A 115 0.91 -10.42 -10.66
N TYR A 116 0.37 -11.52 -10.16
CA TYR A 116 -0.72 -11.52 -9.18
C TYR A 116 -0.35 -10.74 -7.92
N ALA A 117 0.79 -11.06 -7.31
CA ALA A 117 1.27 -10.38 -6.10
C ALA A 117 1.52 -8.88 -6.34
N ARG A 118 2.07 -8.50 -7.50
CA ARG A 118 2.25 -7.10 -7.89
C ARG A 118 0.91 -6.37 -7.99
N CYS A 119 -0.11 -6.99 -8.57
CA CYS A 119 -1.42 -6.35 -8.71
C CYS A 119 -2.13 -6.21 -7.37
N CYS A 120 -2.09 -7.25 -6.52
CA CYS A 120 -2.61 -7.19 -5.14
C CYS A 120 -2.03 -5.99 -4.39
N HIS A 121 -0.71 -5.85 -4.50
CA HIS A 121 0.04 -4.73 -3.97
C HIS A 121 -0.45 -3.39 -4.54
N THR A 122 -0.48 -3.24 -5.87
CA THR A 122 -0.85 -1.97 -6.51
C THR A 122 -2.27 -1.52 -6.14
N SER A 123 -3.22 -2.46 -6.11
CA SER A 123 -4.60 -2.17 -5.71
C SER A 123 -4.69 -1.73 -4.26
N LEU A 124 -4.06 -2.45 -3.33
CA LEU A 124 -4.03 -2.05 -1.92
C LEU A 124 -3.34 -0.69 -1.73
N SER A 125 -2.31 -0.40 -2.53
CA SER A 125 -1.49 0.81 -2.40
C SER A 125 -2.27 2.02 -2.82
N SER A 126 -2.89 1.90 -3.99
CA SER A 126 -3.73 2.93 -4.57
C SER A 126 -4.88 3.25 -3.61
N HIS A 127 -5.48 2.22 -3.01
CA HIS A 127 -6.55 2.39 -2.05
C HIS A 127 -6.10 3.10 -0.77
N LEU A 128 -5.03 2.64 -0.12
CA LEU A 128 -4.51 3.29 1.09
C LEU A 128 -4.01 4.71 0.81
N SER A 129 -3.43 4.95 -0.36
CA SER A 129 -3.09 6.30 -0.81
C SER A 129 -4.35 7.16 -0.91
N THR A 130 -5.39 6.69 -1.58
CA THR A 130 -6.66 7.42 -1.72
C THR A 130 -7.32 7.71 -0.38
N LEU A 131 -7.27 6.78 0.58
CA LEU A 131 -7.77 6.98 1.94
C LEU A 131 -7.04 8.12 2.67
N THR A 132 -5.74 8.28 2.40
CA THR A 132 -4.86 9.24 3.10
C THR A 132 -4.59 10.52 2.28
N ASP A 133 -5.13 10.63 1.06
CA ASP A 133 -4.95 11.79 0.18
C ASP A 133 -6.04 12.86 0.33
N ASN A 134 -7.03 12.60 1.18
CA ASN A 134 -8.07 13.58 1.46
C ASN A 134 -7.52 14.75 2.30
N ASN A 135 -7.73 15.99 1.84
CA ASN A 135 -7.30 17.21 2.54
C ASN A 135 -7.88 17.36 3.97
N HIS A 136 -8.88 16.55 4.32
CA HIS A 136 -9.48 16.50 5.65
C HIS A 136 -9.01 15.31 6.51
N PHE A 137 -7.98 14.57 6.06
CA PHE A 137 -7.45 13.42 6.79
C PHE A 137 -6.70 13.87 8.05
N SER A 138 -7.18 13.44 9.22
CA SER A 138 -6.66 13.88 10.51
C SER A 138 -5.37 13.13 10.90
N PHE A 139 -4.61 13.72 11.83
CA PHE A 139 -3.43 13.07 12.42
C PHE A 139 -3.78 11.72 13.07
N SER A 140 -4.91 11.65 13.79
CA SER A 140 -5.36 10.41 14.43
C SER A 140 -5.76 9.34 13.42
N GLN A 141 -6.40 9.70 12.32
CA GLN A 141 -6.67 8.78 11.21
C GLN A 141 -5.38 8.27 10.57
N GLY A 142 -4.38 9.14 10.40
CA GLY A 142 -3.06 8.72 9.90
C GLY A 142 -2.36 7.76 10.83
N LEU A 143 -2.45 7.97 12.14
CA LEU A 143 -1.94 7.02 13.14
C LEU A 143 -2.64 5.66 13.05
N LEU A 144 -3.94 5.63 12.77
CA LEU A 144 -4.68 4.37 12.60
C LEU A 144 -4.18 3.59 11.37
N VAL A 145 -4.01 4.25 10.22
CA VAL A 145 -3.50 3.59 9.00
C VAL A 145 -2.03 3.18 9.17
N TYR A 146 -1.20 4.04 9.78
CA TYR A 146 0.19 3.72 10.10
C TYR A 146 0.30 2.52 11.03
N GLY A 147 -0.46 2.51 12.14
CA GLY A 147 -0.48 1.42 13.10
C GLY A 147 -0.99 0.12 12.50
N TRP A 148 -2.01 0.18 11.65
CA TRP A 148 -2.47 -0.98 10.89
C TRP A 148 -1.38 -1.50 9.94
N GLY A 149 -0.74 -0.62 9.16
CA GLY A 149 0.36 -0.99 8.27
C GLY A 149 1.54 -1.64 9.00
N LEU A 150 1.93 -1.08 10.15
CA LEU A 150 2.99 -1.60 11.00
C LEU A 150 2.63 -2.98 11.59
N LYS A 151 1.38 -3.16 12.04
CA LYS A 151 0.87 -4.46 12.47
C LYS A 151 0.99 -5.49 11.36
N MET A 152 0.51 -5.16 10.15
CA MET A 152 0.58 -6.05 8.99
C MET A 152 2.02 -6.39 8.60
N TYR A 153 2.93 -5.42 8.65
CA TYR A 153 4.37 -5.63 8.42
C TYR A 153 4.97 -6.62 9.43
N LYS A 154 4.69 -6.42 10.73
CA LYS A 154 5.18 -7.31 11.80
C LYS A 154 4.62 -8.72 11.65
N SER A 155 3.31 -8.87 11.43
CA SER A 155 2.66 -10.18 11.25
C SER A 155 3.15 -10.92 10.00
N GLY A 156 3.46 -10.21 8.91
CA GLY A 156 4.08 -10.78 7.71
C GLY A 156 5.55 -11.19 7.91
N SER A 157 6.26 -10.54 8.83
CA SER A 157 7.63 -10.92 9.22
C SER A 157 7.66 -12.14 10.16
N GLU A 158 6.69 -12.26 11.07
CA GLU A 158 6.62 -13.38 12.04
C GLU A 158 6.15 -14.70 11.41
N THR A 159 5.32 -14.65 10.37
CA THR A 159 4.97 -15.85 9.58
C THR A 159 6.15 -16.42 8.79
N CYS A 160 7.26 -15.67 8.65
CA CYS A 160 8.55 -16.18 8.14
C CYS A 160 9.45 -16.82 9.22
N LEU A 161 9.08 -16.77 10.50
CA LEU A 161 9.87 -17.38 11.59
C LEU A 161 9.52 -18.86 11.86
N ARG A 162 8.65 -19.48 11.06
CA ARG A 162 8.54 -20.95 11.04
C ARG A 162 9.61 -21.51 10.10
N PRO A 163 10.54 -22.37 10.56
CA PRO A 163 11.70 -22.75 9.78
C PRO A 163 11.29 -23.65 8.62
N ARG A 164 11.23 -23.09 7.41
CA ARG A 164 11.36 -23.88 6.18
C ARG A 164 12.65 -23.48 5.51
N GLN A 165 13.61 -24.40 5.60
CA GLN A 165 14.97 -24.28 5.08
C GLN A 165 14.95 -24.05 3.56
N THR A 166 15.12 -22.81 3.13
CA THR A 166 15.83 -22.46 1.88
C THR A 166 16.32 -21.01 1.98
N PRO A 167 17.60 -20.73 1.70
CA PRO A 167 18.10 -19.37 1.64
C PRO A 167 17.67 -18.78 0.29
N GLN A 168 16.58 -18.00 0.27
CA GLN A 168 16.21 -17.26 -0.93
C GLN A 168 16.41 -15.76 -0.70
N HIS A 169 17.35 -15.19 -1.44
CA HIS A 169 17.70 -13.78 -1.57
C HIS A 169 16.57 -12.87 -2.13
N ASN A 170 15.30 -13.27 -2.00
CA ASN A 170 14.16 -12.47 -2.41
C ASN A 170 13.40 -12.06 -1.15
N LEU A 171 13.89 -11.01 -0.46
CA LEU A 171 13.10 -10.31 0.54
C LEU A 171 11.73 -10.01 -0.09
N SER A 172 10.68 -10.61 0.47
CA SER A 172 9.31 -10.60 -0.04
C SER A 172 8.90 -9.23 -0.56
N LEU A 173 8.53 -9.17 -1.84
CA LEU A 173 8.02 -7.97 -2.53
C LEU A 173 6.87 -7.29 -1.75
N GLY A 174 6.11 -8.07 -0.95
CA GLY A 174 5.05 -7.54 -0.07
C GLY A 174 5.57 -6.78 1.15
N VAL A 175 6.75 -7.13 1.67
CA VAL A 175 7.37 -6.50 2.85
C VAL A 175 7.95 -5.13 2.49
N GLN A 176 8.64 -5.01 1.34
CA GLN A 176 9.23 -3.74 0.87
C GLN A 176 8.17 -2.65 0.61
N TYR A 177 6.97 -3.07 0.26
CA TYR A 177 5.86 -2.21 -0.05
C TYR A 177 5.11 -1.69 1.17
N LEU A 178 4.80 -2.57 2.12
CA LEU A 178 4.21 -2.14 3.39
C LEU A 178 5.13 -1.09 4.04
N VAL A 179 6.45 -1.28 3.93
CA VAL A 179 7.43 -0.26 4.32
C VAL A 179 7.22 1.05 3.54
N TRP A 180 7.08 1.01 2.21
CA TRP A 180 6.83 2.21 1.41
C TRP A 180 5.56 2.97 1.81
N ILE A 181 4.44 2.26 2.05
CA ILE A 181 3.20 2.89 2.54
C ILE A 181 3.43 3.49 3.93
N ILE A 182 4.04 2.74 4.85
CA ILE A 182 4.35 3.19 6.21
C ILE A 182 5.17 4.48 6.14
N LEU A 183 6.20 4.52 5.29
CA LEU A 183 7.02 5.72 5.09
C LEU A 183 6.23 6.89 4.50
N LYS A 184 5.33 6.65 3.54
CA LYS A 184 4.49 7.70 2.96
C LYS A 184 3.48 8.27 3.94
N ILE A 185 2.89 7.43 4.78
CA ILE A 185 1.99 7.87 5.84
C ILE A 185 2.78 8.60 6.93
N GLU A 186 3.97 8.11 7.27
CA GLU A 186 4.90 8.77 8.20
C GLU A 186 5.24 10.19 7.73
N GLU A 187 5.63 10.36 6.47
CA GLU A 187 5.90 11.67 5.86
C GLU A 187 4.70 12.62 6.01
N LYS A 188 3.48 12.13 5.73
CA LYS A 188 2.26 12.93 5.93
C LYS A 188 1.98 13.24 7.40
N LEU A 189 2.19 12.30 8.32
CA LEU A 189 2.02 12.50 9.75
C LEU A 189 2.98 13.57 10.29
N LEU A 190 4.25 13.55 9.85
CA LEU A 190 5.24 14.55 10.20
C LEU A 190 4.86 15.93 9.65
N ALA A 191 4.37 16.01 8.41
CA ALA A 191 3.90 17.27 7.84
C ALA A 191 2.69 17.86 8.61
N VAL A 192 1.71 17.02 8.96
CA VAL A 192 0.55 17.45 9.77
C VAL A 192 0.96 17.85 11.19
N ALA A 193 1.95 17.18 11.78
CA ALA A 193 2.50 17.56 13.07
C ALA A 193 3.11 18.97 13.03
N ARG A 194 3.91 19.30 12.00
CA ARG A 194 4.48 20.65 11.79
C ARG A 194 3.41 21.72 11.71
N VAL A 195 2.47 21.57 10.76
CA VAL A 195 1.44 22.58 10.50
C VAL A 195 0.61 22.85 11.75
N ARG A 196 0.22 21.80 12.48
CA ARG A 196 -0.56 22.00 13.71
C ARG A 196 0.24 22.61 14.84
N THR A 197 1.52 22.27 15.01
CA THR A 197 2.38 22.96 15.98
C THR A 197 2.42 24.45 15.68
N GLN A 198 2.53 24.84 14.41
CA GLN A 198 2.51 26.24 14.00
C GLN A 198 1.16 26.92 14.26
N GLU A 199 0.05 26.32 13.81
CA GLU A 199 -1.30 26.87 13.95
C GLU A 199 -1.76 26.95 15.42
N GLU A 200 -1.49 25.92 16.21
CA GLU A 200 -2.00 25.79 17.59
C GLU A 200 -1.14 26.58 18.60
N ALA A 201 0.17 26.75 18.33
CA ALA A 201 1.07 27.52 19.20
C ALA A 201 1.18 29.00 18.81
N PHE A 202 1.03 29.35 17.52
CA PHE A 202 1.48 30.65 16.99
C PHE A 202 0.48 31.36 16.05
N ASP A 203 -0.82 31.05 16.15
CA ASP A 203 -1.91 31.62 15.34
C ASP A 203 -1.77 33.16 15.16
N ILE A 204 -1.47 33.62 13.93
CA ILE A 204 -1.22 35.03 13.60
C ILE A 204 -2.55 35.80 13.72
N GLY A 205 -2.81 36.34 14.91
CA GLY A 205 -4.01 37.14 15.20
C GLY A 205 -4.70 36.82 16.54
N LYS A 206 -4.28 35.76 17.24
CA LYS A 206 -4.71 35.48 18.63
C LYS A 206 -3.56 35.73 19.61
N PRO A 207 -3.85 36.02 20.89
CA PRO A 207 -2.80 36.02 21.91
C PRO A 207 -2.12 34.64 21.91
N PRO A 208 -0.78 34.59 22.00
CA PRO A 208 -0.03 33.35 21.95
C PRO A 208 -0.60 32.37 22.99
N CYS A 209 -0.75 31.11 22.56
CA CYS A 209 -1.17 30.04 23.45
C CYS A 209 -0.19 30.01 24.63
N THR A 210 -0.68 29.88 25.87
CA THR A 210 0.21 29.80 27.03
C THR A 210 1.19 28.65 26.86
N ASP A 211 2.45 28.79 27.28
CA ASP A 211 3.48 27.74 27.20
C ASP A 211 2.97 26.36 27.66
N ALA A 212 2.12 26.34 28.68
CA ALA A 212 1.48 25.12 29.20
C ALA A 212 0.57 24.41 28.19
N ALA A 213 -0.15 25.14 27.34
CA ALA A 213 -1.04 24.58 26.33
C ALA A 213 -0.25 24.03 25.12
N VAL A 214 0.85 24.69 24.74
CA VAL A 214 1.79 24.17 23.74
C VAL A 214 2.42 22.87 24.23
N ILE A 215 2.91 22.85 25.47
CA ILE A 215 3.46 21.64 26.10
C ILE A 215 2.42 20.52 26.15
N GLN A 216 1.17 20.81 26.49
CA GLN A 216 0.10 19.82 26.53
C GLN A 216 -0.18 19.20 25.15
N ILE A 217 -0.29 20.01 24.10
CA ILE A 217 -0.53 19.54 22.73
C ILE A 217 0.62 18.65 22.24
N LEU A 218 1.86 19.04 22.50
CA LEU A 218 3.04 18.25 22.15
C LEU A 218 3.05 16.91 22.90
N THR A 219 2.72 16.96 24.19
CA THR A 219 2.65 15.76 25.04
C THR A 219 1.57 14.79 24.53
N GLU A 220 0.37 15.28 24.22
CA GLU A 220 -0.74 14.45 23.71
C GLU A 220 -0.37 13.77 22.37
N LYS A 221 0.33 14.47 21.47
CA LYS A 221 0.81 13.90 20.19
C LYS A 221 1.93 12.88 20.38
N MET A 222 2.87 13.14 21.28
CA MET A 222 3.92 12.19 21.66
C MET A 222 3.31 10.93 22.25
N GLU A 223 2.38 11.05 23.20
CA GLU A 223 1.72 9.89 23.79
C GLU A 223 0.94 9.07 22.74
N ALA A 224 0.25 9.74 21.82
CA ALA A 224 -0.50 9.06 20.76
C ALA A 224 0.42 8.30 19.79
N THR A 225 1.57 8.87 19.43
CA THR A 225 2.57 8.25 18.54
C THR A 225 3.34 7.13 19.24
N TRP A 226 3.73 7.32 20.50
CA TRP A 226 4.41 6.34 21.34
C TRP A 226 3.62 5.03 21.47
N ARG A 227 2.30 5.13 21.64
CA ARG A 227 1.40 3.96 21.71
C ARG A 227 1.41 3.11 20.42
N VAL A 228 1.85 3.67 19.31
CA VAL A 228 1.90 3.00 18.00
C VAL A 228 3.33 2.59 17.63
N SER A 229 4.30 3.47 17.79
CA SER A 229 5.71 3.24 17.47
C SER A 229 6.61 4.26 18.19
N GLU A 230 7.57 3.76 18.97
CA GLU A 230 8.63 4.56 19.61
C GLU A 230 9.41 5.38 18.58
N SER A 231 9.82 4.77 17.46
CA SER A 231 10.54 5.48 16.38
C SER A 231 9.71 6.59 15.71
N LEU A 232 8.39 6.42 15.60
CA LEU A 232 7.53 7.49 15.09
C LEU A 232 7.42 8.63 16.10
N SER A 233 7.35 8.30 17.39
CA SER A 233 7.27 9.26 18.49
C SER A 233 8.49 10.18 18.52
N GLU A 234 9.69 9.60 18.47
CA GLU A 234 10.95 10.36 18.40
C GLU A 234 11.00 11.33 17.21
N LYS A 235 10.53 10.89 16.03
CA LYS A 235 10.50 11.73 14.83
C LYS A 235 9.49 12.87 14.94
N VAL A 236 8.31 12.61 15.50
CA VAL A 236 7.28 13.64 15.72
C VAL A 236 7.76 14.66 16.74
N GLU A 237 8.37 14.21 17.84
CA GLU A 237 8.98 15.07 18.85
C GLU A 237 10.05 15.98 18.23
N ALA A 238 11.02 15.41 17.50
CA ALA A 238 12.08 16.17 16.86
C ALA A 238 11.55 17.26 15.93
N VAL A 239 10.56 16.90 15.11
CA VAL A 239 9.93 17.82 14.16
C VAL A 239 9.17 18.95 14.86
N CYS A 240 8.45 18.66 15.93
CA CYS A 240 7.72 19.68 16.68
C CYS A 240 8.68 20.63 17.43
N LEU A 241 9.77 20.10 18.00
CA LEU A 241 10.79 20.92 18.67
C LEU A 241 11.52 21.84 17.69
N GLU A 242 11.87 21.34 16.50
CA GLU A 242 12.49 22.14 15.43
C GLU A 242 11.60 23.34 15.05
N GLU A 243 10.30 23.11 14.87
CA GLU A 243 9.34 24.19 14.55
C GLU A 243 9.24 25.21 15.69
N CYS A 244 9.14 24.76 16.95
CA CYS A 244 9.12 25.65 18.10
C CYS A 244 10.39 26.50 18.23
N LEU A 245 11.57 25.91 17.97
CA LEU A 245 12.84 26.64 17.96
C LEU A 245 12.87 27.69 16.85
N SER A 246 12.43 27.33 15.64
CA SER A 246 12.41 28.25 14.48
C SER A 246 11.55 29.50 14.69
N PHE A 247 10.54 29.41 15.56
CA PHE A 247 9.68 30.55 15.90
C PHE A 247 10.29 31.45 16.99
N LEU A 248 11.16 30.91 17.85
CA LEU A 248 11.80 31.66 18.93
C LEU A 248 13.04 32.45 18.48
N GLU A 249 13.58 32.12 17.31
CA GLU A 249 14.68 32.84 16.63
C GLU A 249 14.20 34.04 15.80
#